data_AF-A0A285C727-F1
#
_entry.id   AF-A0A285C727-F1
#
_cell.length_a   1.000
_cell.length_b   1.000
_cell.length_c   1.000
_cell.angle_alpha   90.00
_cell.angle_beta   90.00
_cell.angle_gamma   90.00
#
_symmetry.space_group_name_H-M   'P 1'
#
loop_
_entity.id
_entity.type
_entity.pdbx_description
1 polymer ?
#
loop_
_entity_poly.entity_id
_entity_poly.type
_entity_poly.pdbx_seq_one_letter_code
_entity_poly.pdbx_strand_id
1 'polypeptide(L)'
;MTDHPETFLSHLRTAAAGILERFPEQLKPEIYALSFRIWRLDDDDRHPYVAIGYNTESQYERETYPGDEGEVRWNYAYWLLDGFEMLGNVPEDPVGSRVYVEEVKQLGVWYDGEFDLDRVLDDDDLRARTDLLRRHFQDAVIDLARHLHADGVIEKTLGRQLPVVVFDMDRPGWEAHATEYANPPELIEEFMAWLRESGEI
;
A
#
# COMPACT_ATOMS: atom_id res chain seq x y z
N MET A 1 -18.49 26.97 -6.59
CA MET A 1 -17.61 25.81 -6.34
C MET A 1 -17.41 25.76 -4.84
N THR A 2 -18.05 24.81 -4.18
CA THR A 2 -17.72 24.52 -2.78
C THR A 2 -16.38 23.78 -2.81
N ASP A 3 -15.29 24.48 -2.46
CA ASP A 3 -14.05 23.80 -2.08
C ASP A 3 -14.39 22.90 -0.90
N HIS A 4 -14.44 21.59 -1.14
CA HIS A 4 -14.40 20.65 -0.04
C HIS A 4 -12.96 20.64 0.49
N PRO A 5 -12.76 20.72 1.80
CA PRO A 5 -11.41 20.63 2.36
C PRO A 5 -10.77 19.32 1.91
N GLU A 6 -9.53 19.41 1.43
CA GLU A 6 -8.72 18.25 1.04
C GLU A 6 -8.55 17.31 2.24
N THR A 7 -9.09 16.10 2.13
CA THR A 7 -8.91 15.02 3.12
C THR A 7 -7.72 14.16 2.73
N PHE A 8 -7.18 13.40 3.68
CA PHE A 8 -6.07 12.49 3.42
C PHE A 8 -6.39 11.51 2.29
N LEU A 9 -7.59 10.92 2.32
CA LEU A 9 -8.04 9.99 1.30
C LEU A 9 -8.20 10.65 -0.09
N SER A 10 -8.71 11.89 -0.15
CA SER A 10 -8.85 12.60 -1.44
C SER A 10 -7.49 12.94 -2.07
N HIS A 11 -6.50 13.27 -1.23
CA HIS A 11 -5.12 13.48 -1.63
C HIS A 11 -4.50 12.18 -2.16
N LEU A 12 -4.59 11.08 -1.40
CA LEU A 12 -4.09 9.76 -1.83
C LEU A 12 -4.62 9.37 -3.21
N ARG A 13 -5.92 9.52 -3.45
CA ARG A 13 -6.56 9.17 -4.73
C ARG A 13 -6.02 10.00 -5.89
N THR A 14 -5.91 11.32 -5.69
CA THR A 14 -5.41 12.23 -6.73
C THR A 14 -3.93 11.97 -7.04
N ALA A 15 -3.12 11.83 -6.00
CA ALA A 15 -1.69 11.62 -6.13
C ALA A 15 -1.37 10.24 -6.74
N ALA A 16 -2.07 9.19 -6.31
CA ALA A 16 -1.89 7.83 -6.84
C ALA A 16 -2.23 7.74 -8.33
N ALA A 17 -3.32 8.38 -8.77
CA ALA A 17 -3.65 8.45 -10.20
C ALA A 17 -2.49 9.08 -11.01
N GLY A 18 -1.92 10.17 -10.51
CA GLY A 18 -0.75 10.81 -11.13
C GLY A 18 0.49 9.91 -11.15
N ILE A 19 0.72 9.11 -10.10
CA ILE A 19 1.83 8.13 -10.05
C ILE A 19 1.66 7.08 -11.15
N LEU A 20 0.47 6.49 -11.29
CA LEU A 20 0.20 5.48 -12.32
C LEU A 20 0.42 6.06 -13.73
N GLU A 21 0.05 7.31 -13.97
CA GLU A 21 0.26 7.99 -15.25
C GLU A 21 1.75 8.11 -15.60
N ARG A 22 2.60 8.33 -14.60
CA ARG A 22 4.05 8.51 -14.74
C ARG A 22 4.84 7.21 -14.83
N PHE A 23 4.21 6.06 -14.66
CA PHE A 23 4.90 4.78 -14.88
C PHE A 23 5.53 4.74 -16.28
N PRO A 24 6.74 4.18 -16.44
CA PRO A 24 7.43 4.17 -17.73
C PRO A 24 6.58 3.48 -18.81
N GLU A 25 6.29 4.20 -19.90
CA GLU A 25 5.41 3.72 -20.98
C GLU A 25 5.85 2.35 -21.53
N GLN A 26 7.16 2.13 -21.68
CA GLN A 26 7.68 0.86 -22.18
C GLN A 26 7.42 -0.33 -21.23
N LEU A 27 7.23 -0.08 -19.93
CA LEU A 27 7.00 -1.14 -18.94
C LEU A 27 5.52 -1.43 -18.72
N LYS A 28 4.60 -0.50 -19.01
CA LYS A 28 3.15 -0.70 -18.80
C LYS A 28 2.60 -2.02 -19.39
N PRO A 29 3.05 -2.50 -20.57
CA PRO A 29 2.63 -3.80 -21.10
C PRO A 29 3.14 -5.00 -20.28
N GLU A 30 4.25 -4.86 -19.56
CA GLU A 30 4.86 -5.93 -18.77
C GLU A 30 4.31 -6.03 -17.35
N ILE A 31 3.62 -4.99 -16.84
CA ILE A 31 3.12 -4.95 -15.47
C ILE A 31 2.05 -6.03 -15.26
N TYR A 32 2.25 -7.00 -14.37
CA TYR A 32 1.20 -7.99 -14.06
C TYR A 32 0.50 -7.73 -12.72
N ALA A 33 1.12 -6.94 -11.84
CA ALA A 33 0.54 -6.55 -10.56
C ALA A 33 1.03 -5.16 -10.15
N LEU A 34 0.18 -4.41 -9.45
CA LEU A 34 0.54 -3.20 -8.73
C LEU A 34 0.95 -3.56 -7.31
N SER A 35 1.98 -2.90 -6.79
CA SER A 35 2.47 -3.11 -5.42
C SER A 35 2.14 -1.90 -4.56
N PHE A 36 1.34 -2.12 -3.52
CA PHE A 36 1.04 -1.12 -2.49
C PHE A 36 1.76 -1.54 -1.22
N ARG A 37 3.03 -1.15 -1.12
CA ARG A 37 3.88 -1.47 0.04
C ARG A 37 3.69 -0.42 1.12
N ILE A 38 3.13 -0.83 2.24
CA ILE A 38 3.03 -0.01 3.45
C ILE A 38 4.34 -0.11 4.25
N TRP A 39 4.85 1.03 4.71
CA TRP A 39 5.98 1.13 5.62
C TRP A 39 5.86 2.40 6.48
N ARG A 40 6.85 2.63 7.35
CA ARG A 40 6.95 3.84 8.17
C ARG A 40 8.40 4.29 8.30
N LEU A 41 8.59 5.60 8.46
CA LEU A 41 9.90 6.15 8.77
C LEU A 41 10.25 5.83 10.22
N ASP A 42 11.47 5.33 10.44
CA ASP A 42 12.05 5.06 11.76
C ASP A 42 11.14 4.20 12.67
N ASP A 43 10.42 3.24 12.07
CA ASP A 43 9.46 2.33 12.75
C ASP A 43 8.27 3.03 13.43
N ASP A 44 8.06 4.33 13.18
CA ASP A 44 7.05 5.16 13.84
C ASP A 44 5.71 5.22 13.07
N ASP A 45 4.64 4.66 13.65
CA ASP A 45 3.26 4.69 13.10
C ASP A 45 2.68 6.11 12.92
N ARG A 46 3.35 7.16 13.43
CA ARG A 46 3.02 8.56 13.12
C ARG A 46 3.49 8.98 11.73
N HIS A 47 4.47 8.28 11.15
CA HIS A 47 5.09 8.57 9.85
C HIS A 47 4.90 7.44 8.82
N PRO A 48 3.67 6.96 8.58
CA PRO A 48 3.43 5.89 7.64
C PRO A 48 3.42 6.40 6.20
N TYR A 49 3.74 5.51 5.26
CA TYR A 49 3.56 5.75 3.84
C TYR A 49 3.22 4.46 3.09
N VAL A 50 2.65 4.65 1.90
CA VAL A 50 2.52 3.61 0.88
C VAL A 50 3.44 3.98 -0.28
N ALA A 51 4.35 3.08 -0.64
CA ALA A 51 5.09 3.16 -1.89
C ALA A 51 4.25 2.48 -2.99
N ILE A 52 3.89 3.24 -4.01
CA ILE A 52 3.06 2.76 -5.13
C ILE A 52 3.97 2.36 -6.28
N GLY A 53 4.07 1.06 -6.49
CA GLY A 53 4.88 0.47 -7.54
C GLY A 53 4.15 -0.56 -8.36
N TYR A 54 4.94 -1.39 -9.03
CA TYR A 54 4.46 -2.45 -9.90
C TYR A 54 5.48 -3.60 -9.94
N ASN A 55 5.00 -4.77 -10.34
CA ASN A 55 5.88 -5.86 -10.76
C ASN A 55 5.67 -6.24 -12.22
N THR A 56 6.72 -6.76 -12.86
CA THR A 56 6.77 -6.99 -14.31
C THR A 56 7.04 -8.46 -14.67
N GLU A 57 6.57 -8.91 -15.82
CA GLU A 57 6.90 -10.26 -16.33
C GLU A 57 8.42 -10.46 -16.44
N SER A 58 9.18 -9.44 -16.87
CA SER A 58 10.65 -9.50 -16.89
C SER A 58 11.27 -9.68 -15.51
N GLN A 59 10.71 -9.08 -14.46
CA GLN A 59 11.15 -9.32 -13.08
C GLN A 59 10.85 -10.76 -12.67
N TYR A 60 9.63 -11.22 -12.94
CA TYR A 60 9.21 -12.59 -12.66
C TYR A 60 10.16 -13.60 -13.34
N GLU A 61 10.42 -13.47 -14.64
CA GLU A 61 11.33 -14.33 -15.39
C GLU A 61 12.75 -14.34 -14.83
N ARG A 62 13.25 -13.18 -14.36
CA ARG A 62 14.60 -13.05 -13.82
C ARG A 62 14.78 -13.79 -12.50
N GLU A 63 13.78 -13.74 -11.64
CA GLU A 63 13.84 -14.33 -10.31
C GLU A 63 13.35 -15.79 -10.29
N THR A 64 12.71 -16.27 -11.36
CA THR A 64 12.09 -17.60 -11.40
C THR A 64 13.13 -18.72 -11.46
N TYR A 65 13.01 -19.67 -10.54
CA TYR A 65 13.69 -20.95 -10.57
C TYR A 65 12.66 -22.10 -10.65
N PRO A 66 13.03 -23.27 -11.23
CA PRO A 66 12.11 -24.40 -11.32
C PRO A 66 11.59 -24.85 -9.95
N GLY A 67 10.27 -24.86 -9.76
CA GLY A 67 9.61 -25.29 -8.51
C GLY A 67 9.13 -24.16 -7.60
N ASP A 68 9.49 -22.90 -7.90
CA ASP A 68 9.14 -21.73 -7.09
C ASP A 68 8.21 -20.74 -7.85
N GLU A 69 7.53 -21.20 -8.91
CA GLU A 69 6.84 -20.30 -9.85
C GLU A 69 5.78 -19.41 -9.19
N GLY A 70 4.96 -19.96 -8.28
CA GLY A 70 3.96 -19.17 -7.56
C GLY A 70 4.58 -18.21 -6.54
N GLU A 71 5.61 -18.69 -5.84
CA GLU A 71 6.35 -17.92 -4.84
C GLU A 71 6.97 -16.67 -5.45
N VAL A 72 7.69 -16.82 -6.56
CA VAL A 72 8.35 -15.70 -7.24
C VAL A 72 7.35 -14.72 -7.84
N ARG A 73 6.19 -15.20 -8.30
CA ARG A 73 5.15 -14.35 -8.88
C ARG A 73 4.41 -13.53 -7.82
N TRP A 74 4.17 -14.09 -6.64
CA TRP A 74 3.22 -13.49 -5.69
C TRP A 74 3.82 -13.05 -4.36
N ASN A 75 4.99 -13.54 -3.98
CA ASN A 75 5.68 -13.06 -2.79
C ASN A 75 6.46 -11.76 -3.09
N TYR A 76 6.13 -10.70 -2.35
CA TYR A 76 6.76 -9.39 -2.46
C TYR A 76 8.28 -9.41 -2.23
N ALA A 77 8.84 -10.46 -1.62
CA ALA A 77 10.29 -10.65 -1.47
C ALA A 77 11.05 -10.73 -2.81
N TYR A 78 10.38 -11.10 -3.90
CA TYR A 78 10.95 -11.20 -5.25
C TYR A 78 10.62 -10.00 -6.15
N TRP A 79 9.91 -9.01 -5.61
CA TRP A 79 9.36 -7.91 -6.39
C TRP A 79 10.32 -6.72 -6.48
N LEU A 80 10.07 -5.85 -7.45
CA LEU A 80 10.65 -4.52 -7.43
C LEU A 80 10.10 -3.76 -6.22
N LEU A 81 10.98 -3.21 -5.40
CA LEU A 81 10.62 -2.50 -4.16
C LEU A 81 11.23 -1.08 -4.07
N ASP A 82 12.14 -0.73 -4.96
CA ASP A 82 12.90 0.52 -4.90
C ASP A 82 12.53 1.48 -6.04
N GLY A 83 12.76 2.78 -5.80
CA GLY A 83 12.57 3.83 -6.80
C GLY A 83 11.11 4.25 -7.04
N PHE A 84 10.18 3.80 -6.19
CA PHE A 84 8.77 4.17 -6.27
C PHE A 84 8.44 5.42 -5.47
N GLU A 85 7.45 6.16 -5.97
CA GLU A 85 6.91 7.34 -5.30
C GLU A 85 6.14 6.91 -4.03
N MET A 86 6.29 7.71 -2.97
CA MET A 86 5.72 7.45 -1.64
C MET A 86 4.60 8.46 -1.34
N LEU A 87 3.49 7.99 -0.81
CA LEU A 87 2.37 8.81 -0.35
C LEU A 87 2.06 8.54 1.12
N GLY A 88 1.81 9.58 1.91
CA GLY A 88 1.58 9.44 3.35
C GLY A 88 2.20 10.58 4.14
N ASN A 89 2.60 10.30 5.38
CA ASN A 89 3.28 11.28 6.23
C ASN A 89 4.80 11.17 6.12
N VAL A 90 5.32 11.57 4.96
CA VAL A 90 6.74 11.53 4.60
C VAL A 90 7.19 12.84 3.94
N PRO A 91 8.49 13.20 4.01
CA PRO A 91 9.01 14.44 3.40
C PRO A 91 8.72 14.59 1.90
N GLU A 92 8.66 13.49 1.17
CA GLU A 92 8.39 13.42 -0.26
C GLU A 92 6.93 13.79 -0.62
N ASP A 93 6.02 13.68 0.35
CA ASP A 93 4.60 14.00 0.21
C ASP A 93 4.15 15.06 1.23
N PRO A 94 4.57 16.33 1.08
CA PRO A 94 4.27 17.38 2.06
C PRO A 94 2.78 17.69 2.19
N VAL A 95 1.98 17.43 1.15
CA VAL A 95 0.53 17.59 1.20
C VAL A 95 -0.07 16.45 2.02
N GLY A 96 0.28 15.20 1.71
CA GLY A 96 -0.14 14.02 2.45
C GLY A 96 0.21 14.09 3.93
N SER A 97 1.45 14.51 4.25
CA SER A 97 1.89 14.76 5.62
C SER A 97 0.97 15.70 6.37
N ARG A 98 0.65 16.84 5.77
CA ARG A 98 -0.20 17.84 6.41
C ARG A 98 -1.59 17.28 6.67
N VAL A 99 -2.26 16.73 5.65
CA VAL A 99 -3.66 16.27 5.80
C VAL A 99 -3.76 15.02 6.67
N TYR A 100 -2.78 14.10 6.62
CA TYR A 100 -2.73 12.94 7.52
C TYR A 100 -2.62 13.38 8.98
N VAL A 101 -1.67 14.27 9.28
CA VAL A 101 -1.47 14.77 10.66
C VAL A 101 -2.70 15.52 11.17
N GLU A 102 -3.33 16.34 10.33
CA GLU A 102 -4.60 17.02 10.68
C GLU A 102 -5.70 16.01 11.00
N GLU A 103 -5.86 14.96 10.19
CA GLU A 103 -6.88 13.92 10.35
C GLU A 103 -6.68 13.09 11.63
N VAL A 104 -5.47 12.56 11.86
CA VAL A 104 -5.20 11.73 13.05
C VAL A 104 -5.21 12.52 14.36
N LYS A 105 -4.94 13.83 14.31
CA LYS A 105 -5.15 14.73 15.47
C LYS A 105 -6.63 14.91 15.77
N GLN A 106 -7.48 15.03 14.76
CA GLN A 106 -8.94 15.10 14.95
C GLN A 106 -9.50 13.78 15.51
N LEU A 107 -8.91 12.64 15.14
CA LEU A 107 -9.22 11.34 15.72
C LEU A 107 -8.73 11.17 17.18
N GLY A 108 -7.91 12.09 17.69
CA GLY A 108 -7.41 12.07 19.06
C GLY A 108 -6.33 11.01 19.33
N VAL A 109 -5.74 10.44 18.27
CA VAL A 109 -4.74 9.36 18.38
C VAL A 109 -3.29 9.84 18.26
N TRP A 110 -3.08 11.11 17.92
CA TRP A 110 -1.74 11.71 17.90
C TRP A 110 -1.10 11.75 19.30
N TYR A 111 0.22 11.55 19.35
CA TYR A 111 1.03 11.72 20.55
C TYR A 111 2.40 12.35 20.21
N ASP A 112 2.89 13.18 21.13
CA ASP A 112 4.16 13.91 20.98
C ASP A 112 5.33 13.19 21.67
N GLY A 113 6.55 13.55 21.27
CA GLY A 113 7.82 13.03 21.80
C GLY A 113 8.56 12.13 20.81
N GLU A 114 9.79 11.77 21.13
CA GLU A 114 10.56 10.78 20.37
C GLU A 114 9.85 9.42 20.39
N PHE A 115 9.95 8.68 19.29
CA PHE A 115 9.47 7.31 19.24
C PHE A 115 10.35 6.41 20.12
N ASP A 116 9.72 5.58 20.94
CA ASP A 116 10.38 4.65 21.85
C ASP A 116 9.51 3.40 21.95
N LEU A 117 10.01 2.29 21.40
CA LEU A 117 9.28 1.04 21.35
C LEU A 117 9.01 0.46 22.75
N ASP A 118 9.97 0.57 23.69
CA ASP A 118 9.80 0.05 25.05
C ASP A 118 8.67 0.81 25.75
N ARG A 119 8.63 2.14 25.57
CA ARG A 119 7.53 2.97 26.09
C ARG A 119 6.18 2.61 25.47
N VAL A 120 6.13 2.37 24.15
CA VAL A 120 4.89 1.93 23.47
C VAL A 120 4.41 0.58 24.02
N LEU A 121 5.32 -0.35 24.30
CA LEU A 121 4.97 -1.66 24.83
C LEU A 121 4.47 -1.60 26.28
N ASP A 122 5.07 -0.73 27.10
CA ASP A 122 4.77 -0.58 28.53
C ASP A 122 3.51 0.28 28.83
N ASP A 123 3.12 1.18 27.92
CA ASP A 123 1.96 2.07 28.09
C ASP A 123 0.77 1.61 27.21
N ASP A 124 -0.26 1.08 27.85
CA ASP A 124 -1.47 0.56 27.19
C ASP A 124 -2.23 1.62 26.36
N ASP A 125 -2.27 2.89 26.80
CA ASP A 125 -2.93 3.97 26.06
C ASP A 125 -2.11 4.34 24.82
N LEU A 126 -0.79 4.42 24.97
CA LEU A 126 0.10 4.69 23.85
C LEU A 126 0.04 3.56 22.81
N ARG A 127 0.10 2.30 23.26
CA ARG A 127 -0.05 1.13 22.39
C ARG A 127 -1.35 1.17 21.61
N ALA A 128 -2.47 1.48 22.28
CA ALA A 128 -3.78 1.56 21.63
C ALA A 128 -3.83 2.67 20.56
N ARG A 129 -3.17 3.82 20.80
CA ARG A 129 -3.07 4.90 19.82
C ARG A 129 -2.20 4.54 18.62
N THR A 130 -1.03 3.94 18.85
CA THR A 130 -0.14 3.42 17.81
C THR A 130 -0.86 2.39 16.93
N ASP A 131 -1.59 1.46 17.54
CA ASP A 131 -2.42 0.49 16.84
C ASP A 131 -3.55 1.13 16.01
N LEU A 132 -4.16 2.21 16.51
CA LEU A 132 -5.18 2.95 15.78
C LEU A 132 -4.61 3.73 14.60
N LEU A 133 -3.45 4.38 14.75
CA LEU A 133 -2.74 5.03 13.64
C LEU A 133 -2.45 4.05 12.51
N ARG A 134 -1.91 2.88 12.87
CA ARG A 134 -1.61 1.81 11.90
C ARG A 134 -2.83 1.36 11.12
N ARG A 135 -3.89 0.98 11.83
CA ARG A 135 -5.14 0.51 11.20
C ARG A 135 -5.77 1.60 10.33
N HIS A 136 -5.77 2.83 10.81
CA HIS A 136 -6.31 3.95 10.05
C HIS A 136 -5.59 4.15 8.71
N PHE A 137 -4.25 4.06 8.71
CA PHE A 137 -3.48 4.15 7.48
C PHE A 137 -3.69 2.93 6.56
N GLN A 138 -3.68 1.72 7.12
CA GLN A 138 -3.94 0.47 6.38
C GLN A 138 -5.32 0.50 5.69
N ASP A 139 -6.36 0.93 6.40
CA ASP A 139 -7.72 1.06 5.86
C ASP A 139 -7.76 2.09 4.72
N ALA A 140 -7.05 3.21 4.84
CA ALA A 140 -6.96 4.23 3.80
C ALA A 140 -6.28 3.70 2.52
N VAL A 141 -5.25 2.86 2.65
CA VAL A 141 -4.55 2.24 1.50
C VAL A 141 -5.41 1.18 0.81
N ILE A 142 -6.16 0.38 1.58
CA ILE A 142 -7.14 -0.56 1.02
C ILE A 142 -8.25 0.20 0.28
N ASP A 143 -8.81 1.27 0.88
CA ASP A 143 -9.84 2.08 0.22
C ASP A 143 -9.32 2.78 -1.04
N LEU A 144 -8.07 3.25 -1.03
CA LEU A 144 -7.40 3.79 -2.20
C LEU A 144 -7.41 2.77 -3.35
N ALA A 145 -6.93 1.55 -3.13
CA ALA A 145 -6.89 0.51 -4.16
C ALA A 145 -8.28 0.20 -4.72
N ARG A 146 -9.27 0.03 -3.82
CA ARG A 146 -10.68 -0.17 -4.22
C ARG A 146 -11.21 0.95 -5.09
N HIS A 147 -10.90 2.19 -4.73
CA HIS A 147 -11.37 3.36 -5.46
C HIS A 147 -10.72 3.46 -6.84
N LEU A 148 -9.42 3.16 -6.96
CA LEU A 148 -8.73 3.13 -8.25
C LEU A 148 -9.34 2.09 -9.21
N HIS A 149 -9.80 0.95 -8.70
CA HIS A 149 -10.60 -0.01 -9.46
C HIS A 149 -11.98 0.51 -9.81
N ALA A 150 -12.75 0.96 -8.81
CA ALA A 150 -14.14 1.38 -8.98
C ALA A 150 -14.30 2.54 -9.98
N ASP A 151 -13.35 3.48 -9.98
CA ASP A 151 -13.36 4.64 -10.87
C ASP A 151 -12.69 4.33 -12.23
N GLY A 152 -12.19 3.10 -12.42
CA GLY A 152 -11.54 2.62 -13.63
C GLY A 152 -10.21 3.32 -13.92
N VAL A 153 -9.54 3.89 -12.91
CA VAL A 153 -8.28 4.61 -13.08
C VAL A 153 -7.18 3.67 -13.57
N ILE A 154 -7.08 2.48 -12.98
CA ILE A 154 -6.07 1.47 -13.35
C ILE A 154 -6.20 1.11 -14.83
N GLU A 155 -7.40 0.77 -15.28
CA GLU A 155 -7.65 0.38 -16.67
C GLU A 155 -7.43 1.53 -17.66
N LYS A 156 -7.88 2.75 -17.32
CA LYS A 156 -7.67 3.93 -18.18
C LYS A 156 -6.18 4.23 -18.37
N THR A 157 -5.37 4.03 -17.33
CA THR A 157 -3.96 4.42 -17.33
C THR A 157 -3.02 3.32 -17.84
N LEU A 158 -3.35 2.05 -17.57
CA LEU A 158 -2.51 0.89 -17.87
C LEU A 158 -3.07 0.00 -18.99
N GLY A 159 -4.24 0.36 -19.53
CA GLY A 159 -4.91 -0.30 -20.65
C GLY A 159 -5.61 -1.62 -20.30
N ARG A 160 -5.57 -2.04 -19.02
CA ARG A 160 -6.23 -3.24 -18.48
C ARG A 160 -6.41 -3.12 -16.98
N GLN A 161 -7.36 -3.88 -16.44
CA GLN A 161 -7.45 -4.10 -14.99
C GLN A 161 -6.24 -4.94 -14.53
N LEU A 162 -5.67 -4.60 -13.37
CA LEU A 162 -4.51 -5.27 -12.78
C LEU A 162 -4.72 -5.40 -11.28
N PRO A 163 -4.38 -6.54 -10.66
CA PRO A 163 -4.47 -6.67 -9.21
C PRO A 163 -3.53 -5.70 -8.51
N VAL A 164 -3.97 -5.17 -7.37
CA VAL A 164 -3.18 -4.41 -6.41
C VAL A 164 -2.86 -5.32 -5.22
N VAL A 165 -1.64 -5.81 -5.11
CA VAL A 165 -1.21 -6.55 -3.93
C VAL A 165 -0.82 -5.54 -2.86
N VAL A 166 -1.57 -5.56 -1.76
CA VAL A 166 -1.37 -4.69 -0.59
C VAL A 166 -0.67 -5.49 0.48
N PHE A 167 0.48 -5.01 0.95
CA PHE A 167 1.25 -5.65 2.01
C PHE A 167 1.88 -4.62 2.93
N ASP A 168 1.97 -4.99 4.20
CA ASP A 168 2.64 -4.22 5.23
C ASP A 168 3.82 -5.04 5.72
N MET A 169 5.02 -4.50 5.54
CA MET A 169 6.27 -5.19 5.85
C MET A 169 6.42 -5.45 7.37
N ASP A 170 5.71 -4.70 8.23
CA ASP A 170 5.65 -4.95 9.68
C ASP A 170 4.56 -5.96 10.06
N ARG A 171 3.74 -6.41 9.11
CA ARG A 171 2.67 -7.39 9.33
C ARG A 171 2.64 -8.51 8.28
N PRO A 172 3.66 -9.39 8.22
CA PRO A 172 3.63 -10.57 7.37
C PRO A 172 2.37 -11.43 7.62
N GLY A 173 1.78 -11.94 6.54
CA GLY A 173 0.53 -12.70 6.53
C GLY A 173 -0.75 -11.86 6.49
N TRP A 174 -0.67 -10.53 6.68
CA TRP A 174 -1.84 -9.65 6.58
C TRP A 174 -2.24 -9.33 5.12
N GLU A 175 -1.31 -9.52 4.18
CA GLU A 175 -1.48 -9.27 2.75
C GLU A 175 -2.64 -10.04 2.12
N ALA A 176 -2.97 -11.23 2.60
CA ALA A 176 -4.11 -12.00 2.13
C ALA A 176 -5.42 -11.23 2.37
N HIS A 177 -5.61 -10.75 3.61
CA HIS A 177 -6.76 -9.93 3.97
C HIS A 177 -6.76 -8.60 3.23
N ALA A 178 -5.63 -7.89 3.22
CA ALA A 178 -5.56 -6.57 2.61
C ALA A 178 -5.84 -6.61 1.10
N THR A 179 -5.23 -7.58 0.40
CA THR A 179 -5.39 -7.77 -1.05
C THR A 179 -6.79 -8.25 -1.40
N GLU A 180 -7.40 -9.14 -0.60
CA GLU A 180 -8.80 -9.55 -0.80
C GLU A 180 -9.77 -8.37 -0.74
N TYR A 181 -9.59 -7.48 0.24
CA TYR A 181 -10.48 -6.33 0.42
C TYR A 181 -10.19 -5.18 -0.56
N ALA A 182 -8.97 -5.12 -1.11
CA ALA A 182 -8.54 -4.07 -2.03
C ALA A 182 -9.04 -4.27 -3.47
N ASN A 183 -9.35 -5.50 -3.87
CA ASN A 183 -9.51 -5.87 -5.28
C ASN A 183 -10.88 -6.46 -5.61
N PRO A 184 -11.35 -6.33 -6.87
CA PRO A 184 -12.31 -7.26 -7.45
C PRO A 184 -11.79 -8.72 -7.35
N PRO A 185 -12.61 -9.68 -6.90
CA PRO A 185 -12.16 -11.04 -6.61
C PRO A 185 -11.57 -11.76 -7.82
N GLU A 186 -12.08 -11.47 -9.03
CA GLU A 186 -11.60 -12.05 -10.28
C GLU A 186 -10.15 -11.68 -10.64
N LEU A 187 -9.63 -10.56 -10.12
CA LEU A 187 -8.26 -10.11 -10.43
C LEU A 187 -7.20 -10.78 -9.57
N ILE A 188 -7.60 -11.35 -8.43
CA ILE A 188 -6.69 -11.92 -7.42
C ILE A 188 -6.82 -13.43 -7.30
N GLU A 189 -7.54 -14.09 -8.22
CA GLU A 189 -7.75 -15.55 -8.16
C GLU A 189 -6.43 -16.33 -8.11
N GLU A 190 -5.45 -15.95 -8.93
CA GLU A 190 -4.12 -16.58 -8.96
C GLU A 190 -3.34 -16.34 -7.66
N PHE A 191 -3.35 -15.11 -7.14
CA PHE A 191 -2.72 -14.75 -5.86
C PHE A 191 -3.33 -15.56 -4.71
N MET A 192 -4.67 -15.63 -4.63
CA MET A 192 -5.38 -16.37 -3.59
C MET A 192 -5.27 -17.89 -3.76
N ALA A 193 -5.02 -18.40 -4.97
CA ALA A 193 -4.69 -19.80 -5.19
C ALA A 193 -3.29 -20.12 -4.64
N TRP A 194 -2.29 -19.28 -4.96
CA TRP A 194 -0.94 -19.44 -4.43
C TRP A 194 -0.89 -19.40 -2.89
N LEU A 195 -1.59 -18.45 -2.25
CA LEU A 195 -1.64 -18.39 -0.78
C LEU A 195 -2.21 -19.68 -0.15
N ARG A 196 -3.22 -20.30 -0.77
CA ARG A 196 -3.78 -21.58 -0.33
C ARG A 196 -2.82 -22.75 -0.54
N GLU A 197 -2.05 -22.75 -1.62
CA GLU A 197 -1.09 -23.80 -1.94
C GLU A 197 0.17 -23.74 -1.06
N SER A 198 0.60 -22.52 -0.70
CA SER A 198 1.72 -22.27 0.23
C SER A 198 1.34 -22.48 1.70
N GLY A 199 0.04 -22.54 2.03
CA GLY A 199 -0.45 -22.71 3.39
C GLY A 199 -0.48 -21.43 4.22
N GLU A 200 -0.44 -20.27 3.56
CA GLU A 200 -0.56 -18.95 4.17
C GLU A 200 -2.02 -18.61 4.54
N ILE A 201 -3.01 -19.26 3.89
CA ILE A 201 -4.46 -19.21 4.24
C ILE A 201 -5.18 -20.55 4.10
#